data_AF-A0A965MTV8-F1
#
_entry.id   AF-A0A965MTV8-F1
#
_cell.length_a   1.000
_cell.length_b   1.000
_cell.length_c   1.000
_cell.angle_alpha   90.00
_cell.angle_beta   90.00
_cell.angle_gamma   90.00
#
_symmetry.space_group_name_H-M   'P 1'
#
loop_
_entity.id
_entity.type
_entity.pdbx_description
1 polymer ?
#
loop_
_entity_poly.entity_id
_entity_poly.type
_entity_poly.pdbx_seq_one_letter_code
_entity_poly.pdbx_strand_id
1 'polypeptide(L)'
;MNYSGGLTVNSGTLSYRDVLALGKSSAGSAITLGGGTLNYNGTGSVTIANNATLTAGTSSALNNAAGTVTVSGTIGGTGNLTKSGAGTLTLSSANTYQGSTTINAGTINLTGSNTASATTINSGGTLIGTGSAGAVTVNSGGVIGAGSAAGTAGTLTIGSLTLNGGSTYSWDLGNASGSTAGTDWDVLNVTGALTLNATAGNNITIVLGGTAAPSSSKSWNIINYGSLPNAWDSSVFNITNNIAGSSGTWSLTNNSTFIGLTYTLSSTSTWTGASGNWSANFTSTPANGNALVFSGAGGTATNNIASGSLSSLSTITINSTAGSYTLAANSGSSGFDASAPITITGVTNNSANATTVNLALAVNSSPLAINANTSHLALTQRAHVLRDFLVDTCLDLHRLGFRHFVAVTGTLG
;
A
#
# COMPACT_ATOMS: atom_id res chain seq x y z
N MET A 1 24.84 -39.55 -3.78
CA MET A 1 24.70 -40.59 -2.72
C MET A 1 23.23 -40.90 -2.55
N ASN A 2 22.84 -42.16 -2.34
CA ASN A 2 21.45 -42.58 -2.25
C ASN A 2 21.33 -43.52 -1.03
N TYR A 3 21.03 -42.97 0.16
CA TYR A 3 20.91 -43.73 1.41
C TYR A 3 19.48 -43.67 1.96
N SER A 4 19.12 -44.63 2.81
CA SER A 4 17.78 -44.75 3.44
C SER A 4 17.78 -44.45 4.94
N GLY A 5 18.95 -44.26 5.56
CA GLY A 5 19.05 -43.82 6.96
C GLY A 5 18.65 -42.35 7.17
N GLY A 6 18.44 -41.97 8.43
CA GLY A 6 18.26 -40.56 8.81
C GLY A 6 19.51 -39.72 8.56
N LEU A 7 19.31 -38.41 8.40
CA LEU A 7 20.37 -37.42 8.24
C LEU A 7 20.38 -36.51 9.46
N THR A 8 21.53 -36.28 10.09
CA THR A 8 21.65 -35.31 11.19
C THR A 8 22.63 -34.21 10.83
N VAL A 9 22.17 -32.95 10.89
CA VAL A 9 23.00 -31.75 10.73
C VAL A 9 23.12 -31.06 12.09
N ASN A 10 24.09 -31.48 12.90
CA ASN A 10 24.22 -31.02 14.29
C ASN A 10 24.82 -29.60 14.40
N SER A 11 25.72 -29.24 13.48
CA SER A 11 26.33 -27.91 13.39
C SER A 11 26.93 -27.71 11.99
N GLY A 12 27.48 -26.53 11.72
CA GLY A 12 28.12 -26.23 10.44
C GLY A 12 27.11 -26.16 9.28
N THR A 13 27.59 -26.40 8.06
CA THR A 13 26.76 -26.32 6.85
C THR A 13 26.86 -27.60 6.03
N LEU A 14 25.72 -28.23 5.76
CA LEU A 14 25.59 -29.26 4.75
C LEU A 14 25.05 -28.63 3.46
N SER A 15 25.87 -28.62 2.41
CA SER A 15 25.45 -28.11 1.10
C SER A 15 25.01 -29.23 0.17
N TYR A 16 23.92 -29.03 -0.55
CA TYR A 16 23.36 -30.00 -1.51
C TYR A 16 22.83 -29.32 -2.77
N ARG A 17 22.94 -30.01 -3.91
CA ARG A 17 22.27 -29.65 -5.19
C ARG A 17 21.07 -30.53 -5.49
N ASP A 18 21.15 -31.80 -5.10
CA ASP A 18 20.14 -32.82 -5.37
C ASP A 18 19.60 -33.34 -4.03
N VAL A 19 18.28 -33.43 -3.92
CA VAL A 19 17.57 -33.89 -2.73
C VAL A 19 17.86 -35.36 -2.42
N LEU A 20 18.31 -36.16 -3.40
CA LEU A 20 18.78 -37.52 -3.15
C LEU A 20 19.98 -37.55 -2.18
N ALA A 21 20.78 -36.48 -2.13
CA ALA A 21 21.88 -36.34 -1.17
C ALA A 21 21.40 -36.20 0.29
N LEU A 22 20.10 -35.97 0.52
CA LEU A 22 19.49 -35.86 1.85
C LEU A 22 18.86 -37.16 2.34
N GLY A 23 18.94 -38.22 1.53
CA GLY A 23 18.36 -39.53 1.83
C GLY A 23 16.94 -39.70 1.27
N LYS A 24 16.56 -40.94 0.96
CA LYS A 24 15.22 -41.24 0.43
C LYS A 24 14.14 -40.92 1.46
N SER A 25 13.01 -40.38 1.02
CA SER A 25 11.84 -40.20 1.88
C SER A 25 11.18 -41.56 2.15
N SER A 26 11.56 -42.20 3.25
CA SER A 26 11.00 -43.46 3.76
C SER A 26 10.85 -43.42 5.28
N ALA A 27 10.10 -44.38 5.84
CA ALA A 27 9.98 -44.52 7.30
C ALA A 27 11.37 -44.65 7.94
N GLY A 28 11.69 -43.76 8.88
CA GLY A 28 13.00 -43.71 9.56
C GLY A 28 14.06 -42.82 8.88
N SER A 29 13.77 -42.17 7.75
CA SER A 29 14.71 -41.33 7.00
C SER A 29 14.56 -39.83 7.28
N ALA A 30 14.20 -39.49 8.52
CA ALA A 30 13.98 -38.10 8.92
C ALA A 30 15.29 -37.30 8.91
N ILE A 31 15.18 -36.02 8.58
CA ILE A 31 16.28 -35.05 8.71
C ILE A 31 16.20 -34.45 10.11
N THR A 32 17.22 -34.66 10.93
CA THR A 32 17.36 -33.98 12.23
C THR A 32 18.25 -32.77 12.07
N LEU A 33 17.72 -31.58 12.33
CA LEU A 33 18.46 -30.32 12.30
C LEU A 33 18.77 -29.90 13.75
N GLY A 34 20.04 -30.12 14.14
CA GLY A 34 20.56 -29.90 15.49
C GLY A 34 21.17 -28.52 15.73
N GLY A 35 20.89 -27.54 14.86
CA GLY A 35 21.48 -26.21 14.89
C GLY A 35 22.40 -25.90 13.72
N GLY A 36 22.57 -26.84 12.79
CA GLY A 36 23.31 -26.61 11.55
C GLY A 36 22.49 -25.91 10.46
N THR A 37 23.16 -25.62 9.35
CA THR A 37 22.56 -25.07 8.12
C THR A 37 22.43 -26.15 7.06
N LEU A 38 21.24 -26.27 6.49
CA LEU A 38 21.02 -27.02 5.25
C LEU A 38 20.98 -26.02 4.09
N ASN A 39 22.00 -26.08 3.22
CA ASN A 39 22.24 -25.09 2.17
C ASN A 39 22.00 -25.67 0.78
N TYR A 40 20.93 -25.22 0.12
CA TYR A 40 20.73 -25.49 -1.30
C TYR A 40 21.58 -24.53 -2.13
N ASN A 41 22.52 -25.07 -2.90
CA ASN A 41 23.41 -24.29 -3.76
C ASN A 41 23.05 -24.35 -5.25
N GLY A 42 21.82 -24.78 -5.57
CA GLY A 42 21.24 -24.69 -6.91
C GLY A 42 20.46 -23.40 -7.15
N THR A 43 20.04 -23.20 -8.41
CA THR A 43 19.24 -22.04 -8.84
C THR A 43 17.84 -22.42 -9.31
N GLY A 44 17.58 -23.72 -9.52
CA GLY A 44 16.27 -24.25 -9.91
C GLY A 44 15.39 -24.61 -8.71
N SER A 45 14.33 -25.36 -8.98
CA SER A 45 13.39 -25.84 -7.95
C SER A 45 13.69 -27.26 -7.50
N VAL A 46 13.64 -27.52 -6.19
CA VAL A 46 13.78 -28.86 -5.60
C VAL A 46 12.73 -29.09 -4.52
N THR A 47 12.39 -30.36 -4.27
CA THR A 47 11.42 -30.74 -3.23
C THR A 47 12.04 -31.70 -2.22
N ILE A 48 12.09 -31.30 -0.94
CA ILE A 48 12.43 -32.16 0.19
C ILE A 48 11.14 -32.79 0.71
N ALA A 49 10.95 -34.07 0.42
CA ALA A 49 9.80 -34.85 0.89
C ALA A 49 10.01 -35.46 2.28
N ASN A 50 11.26 -35.54 2.75
CA ASN A 50 11.58 -36.09 4.07
C ASN A 50 10.97 -35.23 5.18
N ASN A 51 10.41 -35.90 6.20
CA ASN A 51 10.09 -35.23 7.45
C ASN A 51 11.37 -34.69 8.09
N ALA A 52 11.25 -33.57 8.80
CA ALA A 52 12.35 -32.98 9.53
C ALA A 52 12.00 -32.75 11.00
N THR A 53 13.02 -32.73 11.86
CA THR A 53 12.87 -32.39 13.28
C THR A 53 13.89 -31.32 13.65
N LEU A 54 13.41 -30.24 14.29
CA LEU A 54 14.24 -29.18 14.86
C LEU A 54 14.56 -29.53 16.32
N THR A 55 15.84 -29.73 16.63
CA THR A 55 16.28 -30.12 17.98
C THR A 55 16.07 -28.99 18.99
N ALA A 56 15.54 -29.33 20.16
CA ALA A 56 15.30 -28.40 21.27
C ALA A 56 16.54 -27.58 21.64
N GLY A 57 16.36 -26.29 21.91
CA GLY A 57 17.44 -25.39 22.33
C GLY A 57 18.43 -24.98 21.22
N THR A 58 18.13 -25.33 19.97
CA THR A 58 18.98 -25.01 18.80
C THR A 58 18.25 -24.10 17.81
N SER A 59 19.00 -23.44 16.92
CA SER A 59 18.46 -22.70 15.78
C SER A 59 19.06 -23.24 14.50
N SER A 60 18.24 -23.87 13.67
CA SER A 60 18.68 -24.46 12.41
C SER A 60 18.32 -23.57 11.23
N ALA A 61 19.21 -23.45 10.27
CA ALA A 61 19.00 -22.60 9.11
C ALA A 61 18.68 -23.42 7.85
N LEU A 62 17.65 -23.00 7.12
CA LEU A 62 17.45 -23.37 5.73
C LEU A 62 17.91 -22.22 4.86
N ASN A 63 18.93 -22.46 4.05
CA ASN A 63 19.52 -21.48 3.16
C ASN A 63 19.33 -21.89 1.72
N ASN A 64 18.84 -20.97 0.89
CA ASN A 64 18.93 -21.07 -0.55
C ASN A 64 19.23 -19.69 -1.14
N ALA A 65 20.41 -19.53 -1.73
CA ALA A 65 20.83 -18.25 -2.29
C ALA A 65 19.97 -17.81 -3.48
N ALA A 66 19.41 -18.78 -4.21
CA ALA A 66 18.48 -18.58 -5.32
C ALA A 66 17.53 -19.78 -5.43
N GLY A 67 16.66 -19.77 -6.44
CA GLY A 67 15.74 -20.86 -6.74
C GLY A 67 14.68 -21.08 -5.65
N THR A 68 14.02 -22.24 -5.73
CA THR A 68 12.93 -22.61 -4.83
C THR A 68 13.22 -23.95 -4.16
N VAL A 69 13.14 -23.98 -2.83
CA VAL A 69 13.15 -25.23 -2.06
C VAL A 69 11.75 -25.44 -1.51
N THR A 70 11.06 -26.49 -1.94
CA THR A 70 9.79 -26.89 -1.36
C THR A 70 10.03 -27.96 -0.30
N VAL A 71 9.60 -27.72 0.93
CA VAL A 71 9.57 -28.73 1.98
C VAL A 71 8.14 -29.24 2.09
N SER A 72 7.91 -30.44 1.57
CA SER A 72 6.62 -31.13 1.62
C SER A 72 6.56 -32.19 2.73
N GLY A 73 7.68 -32.53 3.36
CA GLY A 73 7.67 -33.27 4.62
C GLY A 73 7.21 -32.39 5.78
N THR A 74 6.64 -33.00 6.83
CA THR A 74 6.30 -32.28 8.06
C THR A 74 7.57 -31.96 8.84
N ILE A 75 7.72 -30.70 9.25
CA ILE A 75 8.75 -30.27 10.20
C ILE A 75 8.14 -30.28 11.61
N GLY A 76 8.74 -31.02 12.53
CA GLY A 76 8.37 -31.08 13.95
C GLY A 76 9.49 -30.64 14.89
N GLY A 77 9.25 -30.76 16.20
CA GLY A 77 10.25 -30.47 17.25
C GLY A 77 10.05 -29.12 17.95
N THR A 78 11.05 -28.69 18.72
CA THR A 78 10.97 -27.46 19.53
C THR A 78 12.16 -26.52 19.30
N GLY A 79 13.08 -26.87 18.39
CA GLY A 79 14.11 -25.95 17.90
C GLY A 79 13.56 -24.85 16.99
N ASN A 80 14.37 -23.83 16.77
CA ASN A 80 14.02 -22.67 15.94
C ASN A 80 14.40 -22.92 14.48
N LEU A 81 13.67 -22.28 13.57
CA LEU A 81 13.92 -22.27 12.14
C LEU A 81 14.37 -20.88 11.68
N THR A 82 15.48 -20.80 10.96
CA THR A 82 15.93 -19.57 10.30
C THR A 82 15.89 -19.75 8.78
N LYS A 83 15.17 -18.89 8.06
CA LYS A 83 15.27 -18.75 6.61
C LYS A 83 16.34 -17.73 6.27
N SER A 84 17.26 -18.13 5.40
CA SER A 84 18.35 -17.31 4.87
C SER A 84 18.49 -17.50 3.35
N GLY A 85 19.30 -16.64 2.71
CA GLY A 85 19.46 -16.60 1.26
C GLY A 85 18.28 -15.96 0.53
N ALA A 86 18.53 -15.46 -0.67
CA ALA A 86 17.54 -14.65 -1.41
C ALA A 86 16.45 -15.48 -2.11
N GLY A 87 16.59 -16.79 -2.21
CA GLY A 87 15.60 -17.65 -2.85
C GLY A 87 14.35 -17.89 -2.01
N THR A 88 13.44 -18.71 -2.55
CA THR A 88 12.15 -19.03 -1.94
C THR A 88 12.22 -20.37 -1.20
N LEU A 89 11.67 -20.42 0.02
CA LEU A 89 11.37 -21.64 0.76
C LEU A 89 9.85 -21.80 0.79
N THR A 90 9.33 -22.85 0.15
CA THR A 90 7.90 -23.18 0.22
C THR A 90 7.67 -24.19 1.33
N LEU A 91 6.83 -23.85 2.31
CA LEU A 91 6.40 -24.77 3.38
C LEU A 91 4.97 -25.22 3.06
N SER A 92 4.82 -26.41 2.51
CA SER A 92 3.53 -26.86 1.96
C SER A 92 2.72 -27.78 2.87
N SER A 93 3.34 -28.32 3.91
CA SER A 93 2.70 -29.27 4.83
C SER A 93 2.25 -28.61 6.14
N ALA A 94 1.40 -29.32 6.88
CA ALA A 94 1.10 -28.98 8.27
C ALA A 94 2.33 -29.32 9.13
N ASN A 95 3.06 -28.28 9.52
CA ASN A 95 4.21 -28.36 10.40
C ASN A 95 3.76 -28.24 11.86
N THR A 96 4.51 -28.89 12.75
CA THR A 96 4.18 -29.02 14.17
C THR A 96 5.29 -28.51 15.09
N TYR A 97 6.35 -27.91 14.53
CA TYR A 97 7.43 -27.37 15.35
C TYR A 97 6.98 -26.14 16.13
N GLN A 98 7.40 -26.07 17.40
CA GLN A 98 6.96 -25.03 18.34
C GLN A 98 7.99 -23.90 18.52
N GLY A 99 9.23 -24.11 18.08
CA GLY A 99 10.25 -23.04 18.10
C GLY A 99 9.92 -21.92 17.12
N SER A 100 10.59 -20.79 17.28
CA SER A 100 10.32 -19.60 16.45
C SER A 100 10.81 -19.79 15.01
N THR A 101 10.14 -19.11 14.08
CA THR A 101 10.58 -18.96 12.69
C THR A 101 11.15 -17.55 12.50
N THR A 102 12.38 -17.42 12.02
CA THR A 102 12.99 -16.13 11.69
C THR A 102 13.28 -16.06 10.20
N ILE A 103 12.78 -15.03 9.51
CA ILE A 103 13.04 -14.79 8.08
C ILE A 103 14.03 -13.64 7.97
N ASN A 104 15.31 -13.97 7.76
CA ASN A 104 16.39 -12.98 7.63
C ASN A 104 16.59 -12.50 6.20
N ALA A 105 16.23 -13.31 5.20
CA ALA A 105 16.35 -12.96 3.79
C ALA A 105 15.46 -13.84 2.90
N GLY A 106 15.10 -13.31 1.74
CA GLY A 106 14.32 -14.02 0.73
C GLY A 106 12.90 -14.30 1.22
N THR A 107 12.28 -15.32 0.63
CA THR A 107 10.84 -15.55 0.81
C THR A 107 10.55 -16.88 1.48
N ILE A 108 9.65 -16.88 2.46
CA ILE A 108 8.86 -18.06 2.82
C ILE A 108 7.51 -17.95 2.10
N ASN A 109 7.19 -18.94 1.26
CA ASN A 109 5.86 -19.14 0.71
C ASN A 109 5.15 -20.22 1.54
N LEU A 110 4.28 -19.81 2.45
CA LEU A 110 3.55 -20.70 3.34
C LEU A 110 2.21 -21.10 2.71
N THR A 111 2.13 -22.32 2.19
CA THR A 111 0.87 -22.89 1.67
C THR A 111 0.28 -23.95 2.59
N GLY A 112 1.09 -24.50 3.50
CA GLY A 112 0.66 -25.38 4.58
C GLY A 112 0.31 -24.61 5.85
N SER A 113 0.65 -25.16 7.02
CA SER A 113 0.39 -24.49 8.29
C SER A 113 1.54 -24.64 9.30
N ASN A 114 1.70 -23.63 10.16
CA ASN A 114 2.34 -23.77 11.47
C ASN A 114 1.78 -22.69 12.42
N THR A 115 0.72 -23.05 13.13
CA THR A 115 0.05 -22.14 14.07
C THR A 115 0.72 -22.10 15.45
N ALA A 116 1.60 -23.06 15.76
CA ALA A 116 2.30 -23.17 17.04
C ALA A 116 3.61 -22.35 17.08
N SER A 117 4.16 -21.98 15.92
CA SER A 117 5.38 -21.17 15.81
C SER A 117 5.08 -19.68 15.71
N ALA A 118 5.82 -18.87 16.46
CA ALA A 118 5.88 -17.43 16.25
C ALA A 118 6.88 -17.11 15.14
N THR A 119 6.47 -16.27 14.18
CA THR A 119 7.29 -15.86 13.04
C THR A 119 7.75 -14.41 13.17
N THR A 120 9.04 -14.15 12.96
CA THR A 120 9.61 -12.81 12.85
C THR A 120 10.17 -12.60 11.46
N ILE A 121 9.74 -11.53 10.80
CA ILE A 121 10.21 -11.12 9.47
C ILE A 121 11.13 -9.92 9.66
N ASN A 122 12.43 -10.12 9.37
CA ASN A 122 13.43 -9.08 9.45
C ASN A 122 13.59 -8.36 8.10
N SER A 123 14.41 -7.31 8.08
CA SER A 123 14.74 -6.58 6.86
C SER A 123 15.25 -7.52 5.76
N GLY A 124 14.64 -7.45 4.57
CA GLY A 124 14.96 -8.32 3.44
C GLY A 124 14.28 -9.70 3.48
N GLY A 125 13.55 -10.01 4.55
CA GLY A 125 12.70 -11.19 4.65
C GLY A 125 11.28 -10.94 4.14
N THR A 126 10.66 -11.97 3.60
CA THR A 126 9.29 -11.93 3.09
C THR A 126 8.50 -13.18 3.51
N LEU A 127 7.27 -12.99 4.01
CA LEU A 127 6.29 -14.06 4.19
C LEU A 127 5.11 -13.82 3.24
N ILE A 128 4.82 -14.79 2.38
CA ILE A 128 3.63 -14.83 1.53
C ILE A 128 2.96 -16.18 1.62
N GLY A 129 1.84 -16.35 0.93
CA GLY A 129 1.19 -17.64 0.73
C GLY A 129 -0.30 -17.62 1.07
N THR A 130 -0.86 -18.82 1.12
CA THR A 130 -2.30 -19.05 1.36
C THR A 130 -2.55 -19.94 2.59
N GLY A 131 -1.51 -20.16 3.39
CA GLY A 131 -1.52 -21.07 4.53
C GLY A 131 -1.96 -20.41 5.84
N SER A 132 -1.55 -21.04 6.95
CA SER A 132 -1.85 -20.55 8.30
C SER A 132 -0.59 -20.45 9.16
N ALA A 133 -0.31 -19.26 9.69
CA ALA A 133 0.78 -18.99 10.64
C ALA A 133 0.25 -18.72 12.05
N GLY A 134 1.11 -18.88 13.07
CA GLY A 134 0.84 -18.45 14.43
C GLY A 134 0.92 -16.94 14.59
N ALA A 135 1.59 -16.46 15.64
CA ALA A 135 1.90 -15.04 15.76
C ALA A 135 2.92 -14.61 14.70
N VAL A 136 2.75 -13.45 14.08
CA VAL A 136 3.68 -12.88 13.09
C VAL A 136 4.05 -11.45 13.49
N THR A 137 5.34 -11.17 13.55
CA THR A 137 5.89 -9.82 13.72
C THR A 137 6.67 -9.43 12.48
N VAL A 138 6.30 -8.29 11.87
CA VAL A 138 6.98 -7.74 10.69
C VAL A 138 7.78 -6.54 11.13
N ASN A 139 9.11 -6.65 11.10
CA ASN A 139 10.03 -5.58 11.45
C ASN A 139 10.23 -4.62 10.27
N SER A 140 10.91 -3.50 10.53
CA SER A 140 11.29 -2.53 9.49
C SER A 140 12.06 -3.23 8.36
N GLY A 141 11.65 -2.98 7.11
CA GLY A 141 12.17 -3.62 5.90
C GLY A 141 11.70 -5.06 5.67
N GLY A 142 10.88 -5.63 6.56
CA GLY A 142 10.23 -6.92 6.35
C GLY A 142 8.95 -6.78 5.53
N VAL A 143 8.62 -7.82 4.76
CA VAL A 143 7.45 -7.85 3.88
C VAL A 143 6.51 -8.98 4.27
N ILE A 144 5.21 -8.70 4.31
CA ILE A 144 4.15 -9.71 4.40
C ILE A 144 3.16 -9.52 3.25
N GLY A 145 2.56 -10.59 2.77
CA GLY A 145 1.48 -10.57 1.78
C GLY A 145 0.66 -11.86 1.83
N ALA A 146 -0.50 -11.86 1.20
CA ALA A 146 -1.23 -13.10 0.92
C ALA A 146 -1.00 -13.53 -0.53
N GLY A 147 -1.49 -14.71 -0.90
CA GLY A 147 -1.36 -15.21 -2.27
C GLY A 147 0.00 -15.80 -2.59
N SER A 148 0.11 -16.39 -3.78
CA SER A 148 1.36 -17.02 -4.26
C SER A 148 1.89 -16.28 -5.47
N ALA A 149 3.04 -15.61 -5.33
CA ALA A 149 3.64 -14.75 -6.34
C ALA A 149 2.74 -13.59 -6.81
N ALA A 150 3.35 -12.57 -7.43
CA ALA A 150 2.65 -11.34 -7.81
C ALA A 150 1.43 -11.64 -8.72
N GLY A 151 0.25 -11.19 -8.30
CA GLY A 151 -0.99 -11.20 -9.09
C GLY A 151 -1.93 -12.39 -8.89
N THR A 152 -1.62 -13.35 -8.01
CA THR A 152 -2.59 -14.39 -7.63
C THR A 152 -3.12 -14.08 -6.23
N ALA A 153 -4.33 -13.53 -6.18
CA ALA A 153 -5.00 -13.23 -4.93
C ALA A 153 -5.12 -14.47 -4.03
N GLY A 154 -4.99 -14.27 -2.71
CA GLY A 154 -5.09 -15.34 -1.72
C GLY A 154 -5.45 -14.87 -0.32
N THR A 155 -5.65 -15.83 0.58
CA THR A 155 -5.81 -15.56 2.02
C THR A 155 -4.68 -16.17 2.82
N LEU A 156 -3.93 -15.35 3.57
CA LEU A 156 -2.99 -15.84 4.58
C LEU A 156 -3.64 -15.71 5.96
N THR A 157 -3.82 -16.82 6.68
CA THR A 157 -4.41 -16.82 8.02
C THR A 157 -3.32 -16.69 9.08
N ILE A 158 -3.52 -15.82 10.06
CA ILE A 158 -2.51 -15.46 11.07
C ILE A 158 -3.16 -15.44 12.45
N GLY A 159 -2.49 -15.99 13.47
CA GLY A 159 -2.98 -15.95 14.85
C GLY A 159 -3.02 -14.52 15.41
N SER A 160 -1.89 -13.82 15.41
CA SER A 160 -1.81 -12.40 15.73
C SER A 160 -0.77 -11.73 14.84
N LEU A 161 -0.99 -10.47 14.49
CA LEU A 161 -0.12 -9.74 13.57
C LEU A 161 0.37 -8.45 14.21
N THR A 162 1.68 -8.26 14.27
CA THR A 162 2.31 -6.99 14.61
C THR A 162 3.00 -6.42 13.38
N LEU A 163 2.58 -5.24 12.95
CA LEU A 163 3.22 -4.47 11.89
C LEU A 163 3.99 -3.31 12.53
N ASN A 164 5.33 -3.37 12.49
CA ASN A 164 6.18 -2.27 12.96
C ASN A 164 6.38 -1.23 11.85
N GLY A 165 6.66 0.01 12.23
CA GLY A 165 6.98 1.09 11.29
C GLY A 165 8.14 0.72 10.37
N GLY A 166 7.99 1.01 9.08
CA GLY A 166 8.91 0.64 8.00
C GLY A 166 8.70 -0.78 7.46
N SER A 167 7.70 -1.53 7.94
CA SER A 167 7.31 -2.80 7.32
C SER A 167 6.48 -2.57 6.05
N THR A 168 6.36 -3.61 5.23
CA THR A 168 5.56 -3.59 4.00
C THR A 168 4.48 -4.66 4.03
N TYR A 169 3.25 -4.28 3.69
CA TYR A 169 2.19 -5.18 3.29
C TYR A 169 2.05 -5.15 1.76
N SER A 170 2.40 -6.24 1.09
CA SER A 170 2.13 -6.45 -0.33
C SER A 170 0.71 -6.94 -0.50
N TRP A 171 -0.10 -6.18 -1.23
CA TRP A 171 -1.51 -6.49 -1.49
C TRP A 171 -1.76 -6.50 -3.00
N ASP A 172 -2.23 -7.64 -3.53
CA ASP A 172 -2.59 -7.76 -4.93
C ASP A 172 -4.12 -7.71 -5.15
N LEU A 173 -4.51 -6.95 -6.17
CA LEU A 173 -5.84 -7.00 -6.77
C LEU A 173 -5.81 -7.93 -7.98
N GLY A 174 -6.24 -9.17 -7.79
CA GLY A 174 -6.32 -10.18 -8.86
C GLY A 174 -7.44 -9.88 -9.87
N ASN A 175 -8.59 -9.40 -9.39
CA ASN A 175 -9.75 -9.10 -10.21
C ASN A 175 -10.56 -7.92 -9.65
N ALA A 176 -10.40 -6.75 -10.26
CA ALA A 176 -11.11 -5.54 -9.86
C ALA A 176 -12.64 -5.60 -10.02
N SER A 177 -13.15 -6.49 -10.88
CA SER A 177 -14.59 -6.68 -11.08
C SER A 177 -15.22 -7.62 -10.06
N GLY A 178 -14.40 -8.47 -9.43
CA GLY A 178 -14.83 -9.48 -8.48
C GLY A 178 -15.29 -8.92 -7.12
N SER A 179 -15.76 -9.83 -6.27
CA SER A 179 -16.39 -9.54 -4.98
C SER A 179 -16.05 -10.56 -3.89
N THR A 180 -15.08 -11.45 -4.11
CA THR A 180 -14.69 -12.49 -3.16
C THR A 180 -13.27 -12.26 -2.63
N ALA A 181 -13.18 -11.87 -1.36
CA ALA A 181 -11.93 -11.79 -0.61
C ALA A 181 -11.14 -13.11 -0.67
N GLY A 182 -9.83 -13.00 -0.90
CA GLY A 182 -8.94 -14.15 -1.02
C GLY A 182 -8.99 -14.86 -2.37
N THR A 183 -9.89 -14.48 -3.26
CA THR A 183 -9.99 -15.00 -4.64
C THR A 183 -9.76 -13.89 -5.65
N ASP A 184 -10.36 -12.72 -5.43
CA ASP A 184 -10.28 -11.56 -6.32
C ASP A 184 -9.28 -10.51 -5.81
N TRP A 185 -8.95 -10.52 -4.51
CA TRP A 185 -7.92 -9.69 -3.90
C TRP A 185 -7.30 -10.39 -2.70
N ASP A 186 -6.10 -9.98 -2.33
CA ASP A 186 -5.40 -10.49 -1.16
C ASP A 186 -6.05 -10.08 0.15
N VAL A 187 -6.07 -11.02 1.11
CA VAL A 187 -6.50 -10.74 2.48
C VAL A 187 -5.56 -11.37 3.48
N LEU A 188 -5.08 -10.58 4.43
CA LEU A 188 -4.54 -11.09 5.68
C LEU A 188 -5.70 -11.35 6.64
N ASN A 189 -5.93 -12.60 6.99
CA ASN A 189 -6.97 -13.00 7.93
C ASN A 189 -6.37 -13.20 9.33
N VAL A 190 -6.30 -12.13 10.12
CA VAL A 190 -5.78 -12.18 11.49
C VAL A 190 -6.91 -12.60 12.43
N THR A 191 -6.77 -13.74 13.10
CA THR A 191 -7.84 -14.27 13.97
C THR A 191 -7.83 -13.67 15.37
N GLY A 192 -6.68 -13.14 15.80
CA GLY A 192 -6.48 -12.45 17.07
C GLY A 192 -6.15 -10.97 16.91
N ALA A 193 -5.22 -10.48 17.71
CA ALA A 193 -4.86 -9.06 17.74
C ALA A 193 -4.08 -8.63 16.49
N LEU A 194 -4.48 -7.50 15.91
CA LEU A 194 -3.69 -6.70 14.98
C LEU A 194 -3.06 -5.52 15.73
N THR A 195 -1.74 -5.52 15.87
CA THR A 195 -1.00 -4.42 16.51
C THR A 195 -0.31 -3.59 15.45
N LEU A 196 -0.63 -2.29 15.41
CA LEU A 196 -0.01 -1.31 14.52
C LEU A 196 0.99 -0.48 15.34
N ASN A 197 2.29 -0.77 15.18
CA ASN A 197 3.37 -0.10 15.91
C ASN A 197 4.17 0.79 14.95
N ALA A 198 3.54 1.86 14.48
CA ALA A 198 4.09 2.79 13.51
C ALA A 198 3.76 4.23 13.87
N THR A 199 4.44 5.17 13.22
CA THR A 199 4.19 6.61 13.38
C THR A 199 4.10 7.26 12.00
N ALA A 200 3.58 8.48 11.91
CA ALA A 200 3.54 9.22 10.64
C ALA A 200 4.93 9.44 10.00
N GLY A 201 6.03 9.38 10.78
CA GLY A 201 7.39 9.50 10.28
C GLY A 201 8.10 8.16 10.00
N ASN A 202 7.48 7.04 10.36
CA ASN A 202 7.96 5.69 10.08
C ASN A 202 6.75 4.78 9.84
N ASN A 203 6.16 4.92 8.65
CA ASN A 203 4.87 4.34 8.30
C ASN A 203 4.99 2.84 7.97
N ILE A 204 3.87 2.13 8.07
CA ILE A 204 3.67 0.85 7.40
C ILE A 204 3.36 1.16 5.92
N THR A 205 4.07 0.54 4.98
CA THR A 205 3.80 0.75 3.56
C THR A 205 2.88 -0.35 3.04
N ILE A 206 1.76 0.03 2.42
CA ILE A 206 0.93 -0.89 1.65
C ILE A 206 1.30 -0.72 0.18
N VAL A 207 1.81 -1.78 -0.44
CA VAL A 207 2.14 -1.80 -1.87
C VAL A 207 1.01 -2.48 -2.60
N LEU A 208 0.32 -1.72 -3.47
CA LEU A 208 -0.77 -2.22 -4.29
C LEU A 208 -0.21 -2.78 -5.60
N GLY A 209 -0.41 -4.07 -5.84
CA GLY A 209 -0.17 -4.74 -7.11
C GLY A 209 -1.48 -5.21 -7.77
N GLY A 210 -1.37 -5.70 -9.00
CA GLY A 210 -2.54 -6.15 -9.77
C GLY A 210 -2.45 -5.78 -11.25
N THR A 211 -3.40 -6.31 -12.03
CA THR A 211 -3.34 -6.25 -13.50
C THR A 211 -4.12 -5.09 -14.11
N ALA A 212 -5.13 -4.55 -13.42
CA ALA A 212 -5.93 -3.43 -13.92
C ALA A 212 -6.54 -2.59 -12.79
N ALA A 213 -6.64 -1.28 -13.02
CA ALA A 213 -7.34 -0.38 -12.13
C ALA A 213 -8.86 -0.65 -12.11
N PRO A 214 -9.54 -0.39 -10.98
CA PRO A 214 -10.99 -0.46 -10.91
C PRO A 214 -11.65 0.58 -11.81
N SER A 215 -12.71 0.18 -12.53
CA SER A 215 -13.51 1.07 -13.39
C SER A 215 -14.60 1.84 -12.64
N SER A 216 -14.67 1.69 -11.32
CA SER A 216 -15.63 2.35 -10.43
C SER A 216 -15.05 2.45 -9.02
N SER A 217 -15.58 3.35 -8.20
CA SER A 217 -15.25 3.37 -6.77
C SER A 217 -15.62 2.04 -6.11
N LYS A 218 -14.72 1.52 -5.29
CA LYS A 218 -14.86 0.21 -4.62
C LYS A 218 -14.07 0.19 -3.31
N SER A 219 -14.48 -0.69 -2.40
CA SER A 219 -13.77 -0.93 -1.15
C SER A 219 -13.55 -2.43 -0.95
N TRP A 220 -12.40 -2.78 -0.39
CA TRP A 220 -12.00 -4.16 -0.08
C TRP A 220 -11.58 -4.25 1.38
N ASN A 221 -11.97 -5.31 2.08
CA ASN A 221 -11.32 -5.68 3.33
C ASN A 221 -9.93 -6.26 2.99
N ILE A 222 -8.87 -5.65 3.51
CA ILE A 222 -7.49 -6.05 3.20
C ILE A 222 -6.79 -6.73 4.39
N ILE A 223 -7.22 -6.44 5.61
CA ILE A 223 -6.78 -7.11 6.83
C ILE A 223 -8.00 -7.31 7.72
N ASN A 224 -8.44 -8.55 7.89
CA ASN A 224 -9.40 -8.89 8.94
C ASN A 224 -8.65 -9.04 10.26
N TYR A 225 -9.28 -8.67 11.38
CA TYR A 225 -8.67 -8.84 12.70
C TYR A 225 -9.72 -9.13 13.78
N GLY A 226 -9.30 -9.83 14.85
CA GLY A 226 -10.16 -10.11 16.01
C GLY A 226 -10.21 -8.96 17.01
N SER A 227 -9.09 -8.24 17.19
CA SER A 227 -9.04 -7.01 17.98
C SER A 227 -7.96 -6.06 17.48
N LEU A 228 -8.14 -4.76 17.75
CA LEU A 228 -7.16 -3.71 17.47
C LEU A 228 -6.80 -3.03 18.80
N PRO A 229 -5.71 -3.45 19.46
CA PRO A 229 -5.35 -2.95 20.80
C PRO A 229 -4.99 -1.45 20.82
N ASN A 230 -4.49 -0.91 19.71
CA ASN A 230 -4.07 0.48 19.59
C ASN A 230 -5.19 1.31 18.94
N ALA A 231 -5.25 2.61 19.21
CA ALA A 231 -6.18 3.49 18.50
C ALA A 231 -5.90 3.45 16.99
N TRP A 232 -6.97 3.45 16.18
CA TRP A 232 -6.84 3.57 14.74
C TRP A 232 -6.28 4.95 14.36
N ASP A 233 -5.23 4.95 13.55
CA ASP A 233 -4.65 6.15 12.95
C ASP A 233 -4.22 5.80 11.53
N SER A 234 -4.94 6.33 10.52
CA SER A 234 -4.61 6.09 9.12
C SER A 234 -3.30 6.75 8.69
N SER A 235 -2.80 7.75 9.44
CA SER A 235 -1.57 8.48 9.10
C SER A 235 -0.31 7.63 9.29
N VAL A 236 -0.39 6.51 10.02
CA VAL A 236 0.73 5.57 10.18
C VAL A 236 0.93 4.68 8.94
N PHE A 237 0.14 4.85 7.88
CA PHE A 237 0.25 4.11 6.64
C PHE A 237 0.64 5.00 5.46
N ASN A 238 1.46 4.45 4.57
CA ASN A 238 1.69 4.99 3.23
C ASN A 238 1.19 3.99 2.19
N ILE A 239 0.54 4.48 1.13
CA ILE A 239 0.08 3.64 0.02
C ILE A 239 0.98 3.89 -1.18
N THR A 240 1.63 2.84 -1.67
CA THR A 240 2.36 2.84 -2.94
C THR A 240 1.51 2.11 -3.98
N ASN A 241 1.05 2.83 -4.99
CA ASN A 241 0.16 2.29 -6.01
C ASN A 241 0.93 1.89 -7.27
N ASN A 242 1.06 0.59 -7.52
CA ASN A 242 1.65 0.05 -8.74
C ASN A 242 0.60 -0.48 -9.74
N ILE A 243 -0.69 -0.24 -9.49
CA ILE A 243 -1.77 -0.67 -10.39
C ILE A 243 -1.89 0.33 -11.54
N ALA A 244 -1.57 -0.14 -12.75
CA ALA A 244 -1.62 0.68 -13.97
C ALA A 244 -3.04 1.18 -14.29
N GLY A 245 -3.14 2.40 -14.83
CA GLY A 245 -4.40 2.99 -15.29
C GLY A 245 -5.32 3.53 -14.19
N SER A 246 -4.84 3.58 -12.95
CA SER A 246 -5.61 4.11 -11.82
C SER A 246 -5.68 5.64 -11.89
N SER A 247 -6.88 6.17 -12.17
CA SER A 247 -7.14 7.62 -12.21
C SER A 247 -7.67 8.19 -10.89
N GLY A 248 -7.85 7.36 -9.88
CA GLY A 248 -8.56 7.67 -8.64
C GLY A 248 -7.64 7.76 -7.42
N THR A 249 -8.24 8.00 -6.26
CA THR A 249 -7.52 8.09 -4.98
C THR A 249 -7.73 6.84 -4.14
N TRP A 250 -6.69 6.44 -3.40
CA TRP A 250 -6.74 5.33 -2.45
C TRP A 250 -6.77 5.87 -1.02
N SER A 251 -7.62 5.30 -0.18
CA SER A 251 -7.72 5.64 1.24
C SER A 251 -7.94 4.41 2.10
N LEU A 252 -7.61 4.51 3.38
CA LEU A 252 -7.86 3.46 4.36
C LEU A 252 -9.03 3.83 5.28
N THR A 253 -9.78 2.81 5.64
CA THR A 253 -10.86 2.89 6.62
C THR A 253 -10.69 1.81 7.66
N ASN A 254 -11.23 2.03 8.84
CA ASN A 254 -11.37 1.00 9.85
C ASN A 254 -12.86 0.75 10.12
N ASN A 255 -13.28 -0.51 9.99
CA ASN A 255 -14.67 -0.95 10.17
C ASN A 255 -14.86 -1.80 11.44
N SER A 256 -13.97 -1.66 12.43
CA SER A 256 -13.94 -2.38 13.71
C SER A 256 -13.56 -3.86 13.66
N THR A 257 -13.77 -4.55 12.54
CA THR A 257 -13.37 -5.96 12.33
C THR A 257 -12.37 -6.15 11.18
N PHE A 258 -12.15 -5.09 10.38
CA PHE A 258 -11.18 -5.11 9.31
C PHE A 258 -10.68 -3.70 8.95
N ILE A 259 -9.47 -3.66 8.40
CA ILE A 259 -8.95 -2.51 7.67
C ILE A 259 -9.43 -2.60 6.24
N GLY A 260 -10.13 -1.56 5.79
CA GLY A 260 -10.64 -1.44 4.44
C GLY A 260 -9.75 -0.55 3.58
N LEU A 261 -9.47 -0.97 2.35
CA LEU A 261 -8.86 -0.16 1.31
C LEU A 261 -9.94 0.31 0.35
N THR A 262 -10.06 1.62 0.16
CA THR A 262 -11.07 2.22 -0.70
C THR A 262 -10.41 2.91 -1.88
N TYR A 263 -10.81 2.52 -3.09
CA TYR A 263 -10.54 3.26 -4.31
C TYR A 263 -11.73 4.16 -4.63
N THR A 264 -11.48 5.44 -4.82
CA THR A 264 -12.46 6.40 -5.33
C THR A 264 -12.06 6.82 -6.73
N LEU A 265 -12.85 6.42 -7.74
CA LEU A 265 -12.59 6.76 -9.13
C LEU A 265 -12.72 8.28 -9.32
N SER A 266 -11.70 8.90 -9.91
CA SER A 266 -11.82 10.28 -10.41
C SER A 266 -12.76 10.31 -11.60
N SER A 267 -13.81 11.11 -11.52
CA SER A 267 -14.68 11.45 -12.65
C SER A 267 -14.52 12.92 -13.04
N THR A 268 -14.94 13.31 -14.25
CA THR A 268 -14.88 14.73 -14.66
C THR A 268 -16.24 15.39 -14.48
N SER A 269 -16.28 16.46 -13.69
CA SER A 269 -17.43 17.35 -13.57
C SER A 269 -17.20 18.57 -14.47
N THR A 270 -18.06 18.76 -15.48
CA THR A 270 -17.92 19.88 -16.44
C THR A 270 -18.94 20.99 -16.16
N TRP A 271 -18.47 22.23 -16.09
CA TRP A 271 -19.25 23.45 -15.93
C TRP A 271 -19.30 24.21 -17.25
N THR A 272 -20.48 24.23 -17.87
CA THR A 272 -20.73 24.95 -19.14
C THR A 272 -21.57 26.23 -18.97
N GLY A 273 -22.09 26.46 -17.76
CA GLY A 273 -22.95 27.59 -17.44
C GLY A 273 -22.20 28.88 -17.08
N ALA A 274 -22.99 29.93 -16.78
CA ALA A 274 -22.50 31.19 -16.24
C ALA A 274 -22.36 31.11 -14.70
N SER A 275 -22.94 32.05 -13.95
CA SER A 275 -22.96 32.00 -12.48
C SER A 275 -23.91 30.93 -11.94
N GLY A 276 -23.55 30.28 -10.83
CA GLY A 276 -24.38 29.22 -10.23
C GLY A 276 -23.72 28.51 -9.06
N ASN A 277 -24.28 27.36 -8.68
CA ASN A 277 -23.82 26.53 -7.57
C ASN A 277 -23.26 25.17 -8.03
N TRP A 278 -22.20 24.68 -7.38
CA TRP A 278 -21.55 23.41 -7.71
C TRP A 278 -22.48 22.19 -7.64
N SER A 279 -23.41 22.18 -6.69
CA SER A 279 -24.36 21.07 -6.56
C SER A 279 -25.39 20.96 -7.69
N ALA A 280 -25.49 21.96 -8.58
CA ALA A 280 -26.56 22.06 -9.57
C ALA A 280 -26.08 22.29 -11.01
N ASN A 281 -24.94 22.94 -11.20
CA ASN A 281 -24.53 23.46 -12.51
C ASN A 281 -23.40 22.68 -13.19
N PHE A 282 -22.82 21.69 -12.51
CA PHE A 282 -21.94 20.72 -13.15
C PHE A 282 -22.75 19.61 -13.83
N THR A 283 -22.17 18.97 -14.86
CA THR A 283 -22.70 17.74 -15.47
C THR A 283 -22.97 16.63 -14.45
N SER A 284 -22.16 16.59 -13.40
CA SER A 284 -22.36 15.78 -12.21
C SER A 284 -21.82 16.56 -11.01
N THR A 285 -22.53 16.53 -9.89
CA THR A 285 -22.08 17.17 -8.65
C THR A 285 -20.66 16.70 -8.32
N PRO A 286 -19.70 17.64 -8.13
CA PRO A 286 -18.33 17.29 -7.78
C PRO A 286 -18.24 16.37 -6.57
N ALA A 287 -17.47 15.29 -6.72
CA ALA A 287 -17.14 14.35 -5.66
C ALA A 287 -15.62 14.29 -5.46
N ASN A 288 -15.18 13.65 -4.37
CA ASN A 288 -13.76 13.50 -4.05
C ASN A 288 -12.99 12.85 -5.20
N GLY A 289 -11.86 13.48 -5.56
CA GLY A 289 -10.99 13.03 -6.65
C GLY A 289 -11.41 13.52 -8.04
N ASN A 290 -12.59 14.13 -8.21
CA ASN A 290 -13.03 14.59 -9.53
C ASN A 290 -12.08 15.61 -10.16
N ALA A 291 -11.98 15.57 -11.49
CA ALA A 291 -11.48 16.70 -12.27
C ALA A 291 -12.63 17.70 -12.49
N LEU A 292 -12.36 18.98 -12.30
CA LEU A 292 -13.30 20.05 -12.67
C LEU A 292 -12.87 20.66 -13.99
N VAL A 293 -13.80 20.78 -14.94
CA VAL A 293 -13.56 21.42 -16.22
C VAL A 293 -14.55 22.56 -16.39
N PHE A 294 -14.05 23.78 -16.63
CA PHE A 294 -14.88 24.95 -16.91
C PHE A 294 -14.74 25.30 -18.40
N SER A 295 -15.85 25.35 -19.12
CA SER A 295 -15.86 25.62 -20.57
C SER A 295 -17.00 26.54 -21.02
N GLY A 296 -17.74 27.13 -20.07
CA GLY A 296 -18.87 28.01 -20.34
C GLY A 296 -18.49 29.48 -20.51
N ALA A 297 -19.52 30.33 -20.54
CA ALA A 297 -19.41 31.76 -20.83
C ALA A 297 -18.71 32.61 -19.75
N GLY A 298 -18.36 32.03 -18.59
CA GLY A 298 -17.82 32.78 -17.45
C GLY A 298 -18.90 33.25 -16.46
N GLY A 299 -18.47 33.65 -15.26
CA GLY A 299 -19.35 34.01 -14.14
C GLY A 299 -18.80 33.51 -12.79
N THR A 300 -19.63 33.53 -11.76
CA THR A 300 -19.25 33.04 -10.43
C THR A 300 -19.73 31.61 -10.21
N ALA A 301 -18.80 30.67 -10.14
CA ALA A 301 -19.07 29.28 -9.79
C ALA A 301 -18.86 29.06 -8.29
N THR A 302 -19.96 29.02 -7.55
CA THR A 302 -19.94 28.96 -6.08
C THR A 302 -20.02 27.53 -5.59
N ASN A 303 -18.99 27.08 -4.86
CA ASN A 303 -19.02 25.84 -4.13
C ASN A 303 -19.96 25.97 -2.93
N ASN A 304 -21.01 25.17 -2.97
CA ASN A 304 -22.01 25.03 -1.90
C ASN A 304 -22.03 23.60 -1.31
N ILE A 305 -21.03 22.78 -1.61
CA ILE A 305 -20.90 21.42 -1.07
C ILE A 305 -20.39 21.55 0.37
N ALA A 306 -21.11 20.94 1.31
CA ALA A 306 -20.84 21.04 2.74
C ALA A 306 -19.41 20.59 3.11
N SER A 307 -18.81 21.28 4.09
CA SER A 307 -17.50 20.93 4.63
C SER A 307 -17.43 19.45 5.06
N GLY A 308 -16.31 18.80 4.77
CA GLY A 308 -16.09 17.37 5.00
C GLY A 308 -16.68 16.43 3.93
N SER A 309 -17.60 16.92 3.07
CA SER A 309 -18.16 16.11 1.97
C SER A 309 -17.27 16.11 0.73
N LEU A 310 -16.56 17.21 0.48
CA LEU A 310 -15.56 17.33 -0.57
C LEU A 310 -14.21 17.75 0.03
N SER A 311 -13.27 16.83 0.14
CA SER A 311 -11.92 17.04 0.69
C SER A 311 -10.83 17.00 -0.37
N SER A 312 -11.11 16.46 -1.57
CA SER A 312 -10.11 16.39 -2.65
C SER A 312 -10.70 16.55 -4.06
N LEU A 313 -9.90 17.08 -4.97
CA LEU A 313 -10.12 17.08 -6.42
C LEU A 313 -8.81 16.67 -7.12
N SER A 314 -8.87 16.17 -8.36
CA SER A 314 -7.65 15.90 -9.12
C SER A 314 -7.09 17.20 -9.72
N THR A 315 -7.77 17.76 -10.71
CA THR A 315 -7.36 19.01 -11.37
C THR A 315 -8.53 19.97 -11.52
N ILE A 316 -8.27 21.27 -11.52
CA ILE A 316 -9.19 22.29 -12.01
C ILE A 316 -8.65 22.80 -13.34
N THR A 317 -9.42 22.63 -14.42
CA THR A 317 -9.06 23.08 -15.76
C THR A 317 -10.06 24.11 -16.27
N ILE A 318 -9.57 25.28 -16.63
CA ILE A 318 -10.34 26.28 -17.38
C ILE A 318 -9.97 26.10 -18.86
N ASN A 319 -10.92 25.64 -19.67
CA ASN A 319 -10.69 25.32 -21.08
C ASN A 319 -10.39 26.56 -21.92
N SER A 320 -9.75 26.37 -23.07
CA SER A 320 -9.35 27.47 -23.97
C SER A 320 -10.50 28.35 -24.44
N THR A 321 -11.70 27.80 -24.55
CA THR A 321 -12.93 28.51 -24.97
C THR A 321 -13.70 29.14 -23.82
N ALA A 322 -13.27 28.95 -22.57
CA ALA A 322 -14.00 29.42 -21.40
C ALA A 322 -13.95 30.94 -21.26
N GLY A 323 -15.04 31.53 -20.76
CA GLY A 323 -15.08 32.93 -20.33
C GLY A 323 -14.37 33.17 -19.00
N SER A 324 -14.47 34.40 -18.49
CA SER A 324 -13.87 34.78 -17.19
C SER A 324 -14.63 34.15 -16.03
N TYR A 325 -13.95 33.39 -15.17
CA TYR A 325 -14.57 32.74 -14.02
C TYR A 325 -14.09 33.29 -12.68
N THR A 326 -14.99 33.35 -11.69
CA THR A 326 -14.65 33.44 -10.27
C THR A 326 -15.12 32.16 -9.60
N LEU A 327 -14.19 31.38 -9.05
CA LEU A 327 -14.47 30.18 -8.27
C LEU A 327 -14.51 30.59 -6.81
N ALA A 328 -15.64 30.42 -6.14
CA ALA A 328 -15.84 30.85 -4.76
C ALA A 328 -16.40 29.71 -3.91
N ALA A 329 -16.42 29.84 -2.58
CA ALA A 329 -17.15 28.96 -1.67
C ALA A 329 -18.04 29.76 -0.72
N ASN A 330 -19.18 29.17 -0.32
CA ASN A 330 -20.05 29.70 0.72
C ASN A 330 -19.56 29.30 2.12
N SER A 331 -19.95 30.08 3.14
CA SER A 331 -19.71 29.70 4.54
C SER A 331 -20.25 28.29 4.82
N GLY A 332 -19.47 27.46 5.51
CA GLY A 332 -19.81 26.07 5.81
C GLY A 332 -19.61 25.08 4.65
N SER A 333 -19.13 25.55 3.49
CA SER A 333 -18.78 24.69 2.36
C SER A 333 -17.29 24.30 2.40
N SER A 334 -16.96 23.17 1.79
CA SER A 334 -15.57 22.76 1.58
C SER A 334 -14.79 23.84 0.82
N GLY A 335 -13.53 24.08 1.23
CA GLY A 335 -12.71 25.10 0.59
C GLY A 335 -13.16 26.54 0.86
N PHE A 336 -13.99 26.78 1.88
CA PHE A 336 -14.31 28.15 2.33
C PHE A 336 -13.17 28.80 3.11
N ASP A 337 -12.49 28.03 3.96
CA ASP A 337 -11.39 28.48 4.82
C ASP A 337 -10.28 27.42 4.96
N ALA A 338 -9.14 27.82 5.53
CA ALA A 338 -7.97 26.95 5.74
C ALA A 338 -8.20 25.76 6.68
N SER A 339 -9.26 25.76 7.49
CA SER A 339 -9.53 24.66 8.42
C SER A 339 -10.10 23.44 7.70
N ALA A 340 -10.69 23.65 6.51
CA ALA A 340 -11.20 22.59 5.64
C ALA A 340 -10.82 22.82 4.16
N PRO A 341 -9.52 22.79 3.82
CA PRO A 341 -9.06 23.03 2.46
C PRO A 341 -9.41 21.84 1.55
N ILE A 342 -9.61 22.11 0.27
CA ILE A 342 -9.73 21.05 -0.74
C ILE A 342 -8.33 20.72 -1.26
N THR A 343 -7.92 19.47 -1.14
CA THR A 343 -6.63 19.00 -1.66
C THR A 343 -6.70 18.81 -3.18
N ILE A 344 -5.77 19.37 -3.93
CA ILE A 344 -5.71 19.30 -5.39
C ILE A 344 -4.31 18.92 -5.91
N THR A 345 -4.25 18.39 -7.12
CA THR A 345 -2.99 18.11 -7.83
C THR A 345 -2.56 19.28 -8.72
N GLY A 346 -3.51 20.08 -9.24
CA GLY A 346 -3.16 21.24 -10.06
C GLY A 346 -4.35 22.11 -10.51
N VAL A 347 -4.03 23.33 -10.92
CA VAL A 347 -4.96 24.28 -11.56
C VAL A 347 -4.34 24.76 -12.87
N THR A 348 -5.08 24.62 -13.96
CA THR A 348 -4.64 25.04 -15.30
C THR A 348 -5.66 26.01 -15.89
N ASN A 349 -5.23 27.21 -16.29
CA ASN A 349 -6.04 28.12 -17.09
C ASN A 349 -5.51 28.16 -18.53
N ASN A 350 -6.22 27.48 -19.44
CA ASN A 350 -5.94 27.48 -20.87
C ASN A 350 -6.70 28.57 -21.63
N SER A 351 -7.62 29.28 -20.98
CA SER A 351 -8.40 30.35 -21.61
C SER A 351 -7.59 31.63 -21.80
N ALA A 352 -8.07 32.50 -22.68
CA ALA A 352 -7.57 33.87 -22.80
C ALA A 352 -8.17 34.82 -21.73
N ASN A 353 -9.03 34.32 -20.84
CA ASN A 353 -9.79 35.11 -19.90
C ASN A 353 -9.26 34.98 -18.47
N ALA A 354 -9.38 36.07 -17.69
CA ALA A 354 -9.01 36.07 -16.28
C ALA A 354 -9.87 35.09 -15.48
N THR A 355 -9.22 34.25 -14.68
CA THR A 355 -9.88 33.41 -13.68
C THR A 355 -9.40 33.75 -12.29
N THR A 356 -10.34 33.93 -11.37
CA THR A 356 -10.10 34.16 -9.95
C THR A 356 -10.46 32.90 -9.17
N VAL A 357 -9.52 32.34 -8.41
CA VAL A 357 -9.76 31.21 -7.50
C VAL A 357 -9.78 31.72 -6.07
N ASN A 358 -10.96 31.77 -5.48
CA ASN A 358 -11.24 32.16 -4.10
C ASN A 358 -11.77 30.94 -3.32
N LEU A 359 -10.95 29.89 -3.32
CA LEU A 359 -11.16 28.64 -2.57
C LEU A 359 -9.91 28.41 -1.71
N ALA A 360 -10.11 27.90 -0.50
CA ALA A 360 -9.03 27.34 0.31
C ALA A 360 -8.61 25.99 -0.29
N LEU A 361 -7.41 25.96 -0.87
CA LEU A 361 -6.83 24.81 -1.55
C LEU A 361 -5.53 24.37 -0.87
N ALA A 362 -5.34 23.05 -0.77
CA ALA A 362 -4.10 22.39 -0.34
C ALA A 362 -3.52 21.57 -1.50
N VAL A 363 -2.21 21.32 -1.54
CA VAL A 363 -1.54 20.59 -2.63
C VAL A 363 -0.90 19.30 -2.12
N ASN A 364 -1.01 18.22 -2.90
CA ASN A 364 -0.55 16.89 -2.50
C ASN A 364 0.92 16.59 -2.85
N SER A 365 1.60 17.45 -3.62
CA SER A 365 2.99 17.28 -4.02
C SER A 365 3.61 18.60 -4.52
N SER A 366 4.94 18.72 -4.33
CA SER A 366 5.76 19.77 -4.92
C SER A 366 6.48 19.20 -6.16
N PRO A 367 6.60 19.95 -7.28
CA PRO A 367 6.07 21.30 -7.50
C PRO A 367 4.64 21.30 -8.08
N LEU A 368 3.89 22.33 -7.73
CA LEU A 368 2.56 22.62 -8.26
C LEU A 368 2.66 23.03 -9.74
N ALA A 369 1.99 22.30 -10.63
CA ALA A 369 1.76 22.77 -11.99
C ALA A 369 0.59 23.79 -12.00
N ILE A 370 0.82 25.00 -11.49
CA ILE A 370 0.00 26.15 -11.90
C ILE A 370 0.51 26.55 -13.28
N ASN A 371 -0.24 26.23 -14.32
CA ASN A 371 0.10 26.63 -15.68
C ASN A 371 -0.96 27.60 -16.21
N ALA A 372 -0.51 28.80 -16.60
CA ALA A 372 -1.32 29.81 -17.23
C ALA A 372 -0.65 30.18 -18.55
N ASN A 373 -1.26 29.80 -19.68
CA ASN A 373 -0.69 30.09 -21.00
C ASN A 373 -0.65 31.59 -21.33
N THR A 374 -1.39 32.40 -20.56
CA THR A 374 -1.43 33.87 -20.64
C THR A 374 -1.68 34.41 -19.21
N SER A 375 -1.23 35.61 -18.86
CA SER A 375 -1.14 36.20 -17.49
C SER A 375 -2.48 36.39 -16.72
N HIS A 376 -3.33 35.38 -16.63
CA HIS A 376 -4.76 35.48 -16.35
C HIS A 376 -5.25 34.52 -15.24
N LEU A 377 -4.41 34.20 -14.25
CA LEU A 377 -4.82 33.45 -13.06
C LEU A 377 -4.51 34.25 -11.78
N ALA A 378 -5.56 34.61 -11.04
CA ALA A 378 -5.46 35.27 -9.74
C ALA A 378 -5.92 34.31 -8.63
N LEU A 379 -5.06 34.10 -7.62
CA LEU A 379 -5.40 33.37 -6.39
C LEU A 379 -5.57 34.39 -5.28
N THR A 380 -6.79 34.51 -4.73
CA THR A 380 -7.10 35.49 -3.68
C THR A 380 -7.24 34.77 -2.33
N GLN A 381 -6.50 35.25 -1.32
CA GLN A 381 -6.35 34.58 -0.02
C GLN A 381 -7.67 34.47 0.77
N ARG A 382 -8.13 33.24 0.95
CA ARG A 382 -8.77 32.79 2.20
C ARG A 382 -7.96 31.61 2.75
N ALA A 383 -6.80 31.96 3.31
CA ALA A 383 -5.85 31.08 4.00
C ALA A 383 -5.44 29.82 3.18
N HIS A 384 -4.37 29.96 2.42
CA HIS A 384 -3.60 28.83 1.90
C HIS A 384 -2.60 28.36 2.96
N VAL A 385 -2.44 27.05 3.16
CA VAL A 385 -1.26 26.50 3.88
C VAL A 385 -0.07 26.50 2.91
N LEU A 386 0.34 27.68 2.47
CA LEU A 386 1.44 27.88 1.51
C LEU A 386 2.61 28.53 2.28
N ARG A 387 3.38 27.74 3.03
CA ARG A 387 4.60 28.26 3.68
C ARG A 387 5.77 28.41 2.70
N ASP A 388 5.75 27.72 1.56
CA ASP A 388 6.90 27.65 0.63
C ASP A 388 6.67 28.32 -0.74
N PHE A 389 5.54 29.00 -0.95
CA PHE A 389 5.21 29.56 -2.28
C PHE A 389 5.92 30.87 -2.63
N LEU A 390 6.46 31.62 -1.68
CA LEU A 390 7.03 32.94 -1.99
C LEU A 390 8.50 32.90 -2.46
N VAL A 391 9.23 31.80 -2.25
CA VAL A 391 10.68 31.80 -2.47
C VAL A 391 11.07 31.34 -3.88
N ASP A 392 10.43 30.29 -4.42
CA ASP A 392 10.87 29.70 -5.70
C ASP A 392 10.28 30.40 -6.95
N THR A 393 9.04 30.87 -6.91
CA THR A 393 8.43 31.61 -8.04
C THR A 393 9.11 32.94 -8.31
N CYS A 394 9.62 33.63 -7.28
CA CYS A 394 10.36 34.88 -7.49
C CYS A 394 11.69 34.68 -8.24
N LEU A 395 12.32 33.50 -8.11
CA LEU A 395 13.65 33.24 -8.70
C LEU A 395 13.57 32.85 -10.19
N ASP A 396 12.52 32.13 -10.58
CA ASP A 396 12.33 31.70 -11.99
C ASP A 396 11.64 32.76 -12.86
N LEU A 397 10.72 33.56 -12.31
CA LEU A 397 9.99 34.58 -13.09
C LEU A 397 10.85 35.81 -13.42
N HIS A 398 11.88 36.11 -12.64
CA HIS A 398 12.84 37.18 -12.94
C HIS A 398 13.71 36.85 -14.17
N ARG A 399 13.96 35.57 -14.43
CA ARG A 399 14.72 35.10 -15.61
C ARG A 399 13.89 35.12 -16.90
N LEU A 400 12.56 35.20 -16.80
CA LEU A 400 11.64 35.13 -17.94
C LEU A 400 10.94 36.47 -18.28
N GLY A 401 11.24 37.57 -17.57
CA GLY A 401 10.88 38.93 -18.00
C GLY A 401 9.45 39.42 -17.67
N PHE A 402 8.75 38.84 -16.70
CA PHE A 402 7.37 39.22 -16.36
C PHE A 402 7.30 40.42 -15.39
N ARG A 403 6.37 41.37 -15.63
CA ARG A 403 6.31 42.68 -14.92
C ARG A 403 5.18 42.94 -13.93
N HIS A 404 4.12 42.13 -13.81
CA HIS A 404 3.07 42.42 -12.82
C HIS A 404 2.45 41.18 -12.20
N PHE A 405 2.64 41.04 -10.89
CA PHE A 405 1.84 40.20 -10.00
C PHE A 405 1.29 41.13 -8.91
N VAL A 406 -0.02 41.14 -8.69
CA VAL A 406 -0.64 41.91 -7.60
C VAL A 406 -1.10 40.92 -6.53
N ALA A 407 -0.32 40.77 -5.47
CA ALA A 407 -0.79 40.14 -4.23
C ALA A 407 -1.59 41.19 -3.45
N VAL A 408 -2.92 41.07 -3.42
CA VAL A 408 -3.76 41.90 -2.55
C VAL A 408 -3.89 41.18 -1.20
N THR A 409 -3.13 41.63 -0.21
CA THR A 409 -3.35 41.24 1.19
C THR A 409 -4.38 42.18 1.80
N GLY A 410 -5.63 41.73 1.92
CA GLY A 410 -6.69 42.45 2.61
C GLY A 410 -7.20 41.66 3.81
N THR A 411 -6.98 42.16 5.02
CA THR A 411 -7.69 41.70 6.22
C THR A 411 -9.12 42.25 6.17
N LEU A 412 -10.11 41.37 6.12
CA LEU A 412 -11.51 41.74 6.35
C LEU A 412 -11.78 41.68 7.86
N GLY A 413 -12.11 42.84 8.44
CA GLY A 413 -12.84 42.94 9.70
C GLY A 413 -14.34 42.85 9.49
#